data_AF-A0A0M8NZZ7-F1
#
_entry.id   AF-A0A0M8NZZ7-F1
#
_cell.length_a   1.000
_cell.length_b   1.000
_cell.length_c   1.000
_cell.angle_alpha   90.00
_cell.angle_beta   90.00
_cell.angle_gamma   90.00
#
_symmetry.space_group_name_H-M   'P 1'
#
loop_
_entity.id
_entity.type
_entity.pdbx_description
1 polymer ?
#
loop_
_entity_poly.entity_id
_entity_poly.type
_entity_poly.pdbx_seq_one_letter_code
_entity_poly.pdbx_strand_id
1 'polypeptide(L)'
;MCLPVFFLALLFSLCAAKGSDPDSTARLFNSTTAAIKDLPVFYEISDINLVDADHALDSFWAVNYIRTMDNRSFLVSANAIIRNGSATQRAGIMSLDDSSTLFATNYQNVGIVRENNGTRDPFNLTMPGGRFGLETMPHRAAAAAAAAADSSSEALPPMRIFSHLPETEFDINLEFEGPVILNAGLGSWLWAGGIQHQISLPAARPSGTIVVDNSTLFIDSSKSVTWYDRQWGPTMPDHFTWFGLYLTAEDGTESYISIWNWEDDINGNKSFATIQNQAGISTVLPLSSFQPSKKDLFHSKVSGQAYAVHHDITLMDGSHLVVKSPRPDQEFVVDNSRIGFYSGYVKVSGDYTGHGMVDIMPPM
;
A
#
# COMPACT_ATOMS: atom_id res chain seq x y z
N MET A 1 -21.78 45.88 -30.84
CA MET A 1 -20.67 45.65 -29.89
C MET A 1 -21.04 44.47 -29.03
N CYS A 2 -20.32 43.36 -29.20
CA CYS A 2 -20.48 42.13 -28.41
C CYS A 2 -19.64 42.21 -27.14
N LEU A 3 -20.22 41.79 -26.02
CA LEU A 3 -19.51 41.33 -24.82
C LEU A 3 -20.44 40.39 -24.05
N PRO A 4 -20.03 39.15 -23.73
CA PRO A 4 -20.65 38.36 -22.68
C PRO A 4 -19.80 38.42 -21.41
N VAL A 5 -20.46 38.59 -20.27
CA VAL A 5 -19.88 38.34 -18.93
C VAL A 5 -20.66 37.19 -18.30
N PHE A 6 -19.89 36.29 -17.72
CA PHE A 6 -20.23 34.99 -17.17
C PHE A 6 -20.85 35.03 -15.76
N PHE A 7 -21.50 33.89 -15.43
CA PHE A 7 -21.76 33.31 -14.11
C PHE A 7 -22.74 34.00 -13.14
N LEU A 8 -23.87 33.32 -12.87
CA LEU A 8 -24.49 33.33 -11.55
C LEU A 8 -25.19 31.99 -11.23
N ALA A 9 -24.60 31.31 -10.24
CA ALA A 9 -25.16 30.45 -9.19
C ALA A 9 -26.36 29.53 -9.49
N LEU A 10 -26.14 28.21 -9.38
CA LEU A 10 -27.19 27.26 -8.99
C LEU A 10 -27.15 27.06 -7.48
N LEU A 11 -28.25 27.43 -6.80
CA LEU A 11 -28.49 27.20 -5.38
C LEU A 11 -29.05 25.77 -5.13
N PHE A 12 -28.55 25.18 -4.04
CA PHE A 12 -29.11 24.16 -3.16
C PHE A 12 -30.42 23.45 -3.53
N SER A 13 -30.36 22.11 -3.49
CA SER A 13 -31.50 21.29 -3.06
C SER A 13 -31.17 20.64 -1.71
N LEU A 14 -31.70 21.21 -0.63
CA LEU A 14 -31.93 20.50 0.63
C LEU A 14 -33.23 19.71 0.46
N CYS A 15 -33.14 18.39 0.33
CA CYS A 15 -34.24 17.51 0.72
C CYS A 15 -33.85 16.85 2.03
N ALA A 16 -34.46 17.34 3.11
CA ALA A 16 -34.49 16.65 4.39
C ALA A 16 -35.33 15.36 4.23
N ALA A 17 -34.69 14.20 4.26
CA ALA A 17 -35.38 12.94 4.50
C ALA A 17 -35.45 12.69 6.01
N LYS A 18 -36.63 12.96 6.57
CA LYS A 18 -37.04 12.57 7.92
C LYS A 18 -37.37 11.06 7.88
N GLY A 19 -36.66 10.26 8.66
CA GLY A 19 -36.94 8.82 8.80
C GLY A 19 -35.70 8.04 9.21
N SER A 20 -35.19 8.28 10.42
CA SER A 20 -34.13 7.47 11.02
C SER A 20 -34.73 6.16 11.54
N ASP A 21 -34.38 5.05 10.90
CA ASP A 21 -34.49 3.71 11.47
C ASP A 21 -33.17 3.42 12.22
N PRO A 22 -33.18 3.31 13.57
CA PRO A 22 -31.95 3.14 14.35
C PRO A 22 -31.31 1.74 14.22
N ASP A 23 -31.92 0.80 13.49
CA ASP A 23 -31.39 -0.56 13.26
C ASP A 23 -30.84 -0.81 11.84
N SER A 24 -30.66 0.25 11.03
CA SER A 24 -30.00 0.13 9.73
C SER A 24 -28.48 -0.06 9.92
N THR A 25 -28.04 -1.29 10.17
CA THR A 25 -26.64 -1.68 9.91
C THR A 25 -26.30 -1.29 8.48
N ALA A 26 -25.40 -0.32 8.31
CA ALA A 26 -24.88 0.08 7.02
C ALA A 26 -24.37 -1.18 6.30
N ARG A 27 -25.03 -1.55 5.20
CA ARG A 27 -24.58 -2.64 4.34
C ARG A 27 -23.24 -2.21 3.76
N LEU A 28 -22.18 -2.90 4.17
CA LEU A 28 -20.83 -2.69 3.66
C LEU A 28 -20.82 -2.76 2.13
N PHE A 29 -19.99 -1.91 1.53
CA PHE A 29 -19.70 -1.96 0.11
C PHE A 29 -19.22 -3.37 -0.28
N ASN A 30 -19.99 -4.01 -1.17
CA ASN A 30 -19.61 -5.21 -1.87
C ASN A 30 -18.74 -4.77 -3.05
N SER A 31 -17.42 -4.92 -2.95
CA SER A 31 -16.55 -4.53 -4.06
C SER A 31 -16.59 -5.60 -5.17
N THR A 32 -17.20 -5.19 -6.28
CA THR A 32 -16.80 -5.50 -7.68
C THR A 32 -17.10 -6.85 -8.33
N THR A 33 -17.70 -7.84 -7.66
CA THR A 33 -17.88 -9.19 -8.24
C THR A 33 -19.28 -9.46 -8.79
N ALA A 34 -20.29 -8.75 -8.32
CA ALA A 34 -21.53 -8.53 -9.05
C ALA A 34 -21.65 -7.03 -9.28
N ALA A 35 -21.66 -6.60 -10.54
CA ALA A 35 -22.26 -5.33 -10.87
C ALA A 35 -23.61 -5.28 -10.12
N ILE A 36 -23.72 -4.42 -9.11
CA ILE A 36 -25.04 -4.06 -8.61
C ILE A 36 -25.75 -3.61 -9.86
N LYS A 37 -26.73 -4.40 -10.30
CA LYS A 37 -27.43 -4.18 -11.56
C LYS A 37 -27.75 -2.70 -11.65
N ASP A 38 -27.26 -2.04 -12.70
CA ASP A 38 -27.42 -0.61 -12.99
C ASP A 38 -26.39 0.38 -12.38
N LEU A 39 -25.33 -0.07 -11.70
CA LEU A 39 -24.18 0.79 -11.35
C LEU A 39 -23.06 0.75 -12.41
N PRO A 40 -22.33 1.88 -12.61
CA PRO A 40 -21.13 1.89 -13.45
C PRO A 40 -20.06 0.94 -12.91
N VAL A 41 -19.40 0.21 -13.82
CA VAL A 41 -18.18 -0.54 -13.53
C VAL A 41 -17.02 0.46 -13.60
N PHE A 42 -16.35 0.69 -12.47
CA PHE A 42 -15.24 1.64 -12.38
C PHE A 42 -13.88 1.01 -12.70
N TYR A 43 -13.76 -0.32 -12.53
CA TYR A 43 -12.53 -1.08 -12.67
C TYR A 43 -12.80 -2.42 -13.33
N GLU A 44 -11.86 -2.87 -14.16
CA GLU A 44 -11.84 -4.27 -14.59
C GLU A 44 -11.55 -5.13 -13.36
N ILE A 45 -12.32 -6.21 -13.22
CA ILE A 45 -12.24 -7.04 -12.01
C ILE A 45 -10.91 -7.78 -11.92
N SER A 46 -10.26 -8.05 -13.06
CA SER A 46 -8.96 -8.69 -13.12
C SER A 46 -7.87 -7.82 -12.50
N ASP A 47 -7.96 -6.49 -12.58
CA ASP A 47 -6.99 -5.58 -11.95
C ASP A 47 -7.02 -5.66 -10.42
N ILE A 48 -8.24 -5.76 -9.87
CA ILE A 48 -8.52 -5.84 -8.43
C ILE A 48 -8.24 -7.25 -7.89
N ASN A 49 -8.64 -8.27 -8.63
CA ASN A 49 -8.35 -9.68 -8.32
C ASN A 49 -6.90 -10.06 -8.61
N LEU A 50 -6.09 -9.07 -9.01
CA LEU A 50 -4.67 -9.20 -9.27
C LEU A 50 -4.35 -10.10 -10.46
N VAL A 51 -5.32 -10.44 -11.29
CA VAL A 51 -5.23 -11.45 -12.35
C VAL A 51 -4.38 -10.96 -13.53
N ASP A 52 -4.35 -9.65 -13.82
CA ASP A 52 -3.62 -9.08 -14.97
C ASP A 52 -2.51 -8.11 -14.54
N ALA A 53 -1.31 -8.36 -15.06
CA ALA A 53 -0.12 -7.51 -14.95
C ALA A 53 0.44 -7.21 -16.36
N ASP A 54 -0.42 -6.70 -17.23
CA ASP A 54 -0.14 -6.37 -18.63
C ASP A 54 -0.03 -4.84 -18.87
N HIS A 55 0.07 -4.05 -17.80
CA HIS A 55 0.24 -2.62 -17.88
C HIS A 55 1.71 -2.24 -18.14
N ALA A 56 1.94 -0.99 -18.52
CA ALA A 56 3.32 -0.48 -18.62
C ALA A 56 4.03 -0.46 -17.26
N LEU A 57 3.26 -0.28 -16.18
CA LEU A 57 3.68 -0.40 -14.79
C LEU A 57 2.64 -1.21 -14.00
N ASP A 58 3.09 -2.27 -13.36
CA ASP A 58 2.38 -3.02 -12.34
C ASP A 58 3.23 -3.10 -11.08
N SER A 59 2.64 -2.76 -9.94
CA SER A 59 3.27 -2.79 -8.63
C SER A 59 2.40 -3.56 -7.65
N PHE A 60 3.04 -4.48 -6.94
CA PHE A 60 2.47 -5.32 -5.89
C PHE A 60 3.33 -5.10 -4.66
N TRP A 61 2.71 -4.68 -3.56
CA TRP A 61 3.45 -4.21 -2.41
C TRP A 61 2.78 -4.73 -1.15
N ALA A 62 3.50 -5.49 -0.34
CA ALA A 62 2.99 -6.09 0.87
C ALA A 62 3.94 -5.79 2.04
N VAL A 63 3.43 -5.12 3.06
CA VAL A 63 4.18 -4.86 4.30
C VAL A 63 3.43 -5.41 5.49
N ASN A 64 4.10 -6.33 6.18
CA ASN A 64 3.56 -7.15 7.24
C ASN A 64 4.17 -6.69 8.56
N TYR A 65 3.31 -6.29 9.49
CA TYR A 65 3.66 -6.06 10.89
C TYR A 65 3.35 -7.34 11.63
N ILE A 66 4.40 -8.12 11.87
CA ILE A 66 4.28 -9.49 12.37
C ILE A 66 4.58 -9.49 13.86
N ARG A 67 3.65 -10.05 14.64
CA ARG A 67 3.94 -10.61 15.95
C ARG A 67 4.07 -12.11 15.81
N THR A 68 5.12 -12.71 16.33
CA THR A 68 5.30 -14.16 16.32
C THR A 68 4.68 -14.81 17.57
N MET A 69 4.45 -16.11 17.52
CA MET A 69 3.92 -16.90 18.64
C MET A 69 4.85 -16.90 19.87
N ASP A 70 6.15 -16.69 19.68
CA ASP A 70 7.15 -16.49 20.74
C ASP A 70 7.31 -15.02 21.15
N ASN A 71 6.36 -14.16 20.76
CA ASN A 71 6.25 -12.79 21.24
C ASN A 71 7.42 -11.89 20.80
N ARG A 72 7.86 -12.04 19.54
CA ARG A 72 8.80 -11.15 18.84
C ARG A 72 8.08 -10.37 17.73
N SER A 73 8.53 -9.16 17.43
CA SER A 73 7.91 -8.26 16.45
C SER A 73 8.84 -8.00 15.26
N PHE A 74 8.27 -8.05 14.05
CA PHE A 74 9.00 -7.81 12.80
C PHE A 74 8.21 -6.93 11.84
N LEU A 75 8.95 -6.18 11.04
CA LEU A 75 8.49 -5.69 9.75
C LEU A 75 8.99 -6.66 8.68
N VAL A 76 8.09 -7.18 7.85
CA VAL A 76 8.44 -8.01 6.70
C VAL A 76 7.82 -7.44 5.44
N SER A 77 8.64 -7.10 4.45
CA SER A 77 8.21 -6.49 3.19
C SER A 77 8.43 -7.44 2.01
N ALA A 78 7.45 -7.54 1.13
CA ALA A 78 7.52 -8.26 -0.13
C ALA A 78 6.94 -7.39 -1.25
N ASN A 79 7.80 -6.89 -2.13
CA ASN A 79 7.40 -5.97 -3.19
C ASN A 79 7.89 -6.46 -4.55
N ALA A 80 7.03 -6.37 -5.57
CA ALA A 80 7.37 -6.63 -6.96
C ALA A 80 6.89 -5.48 -7.84
N ILE A 81 7.73 -5.04 -8.77
CA ILE A 81 7.35 -4.10 -9.82
C ILE A 81 7.65 -4.75 -11.16
N ILE A 82 6.66 -4.78 -12.05
CA ILE A 82 6.81 -5.13 -13.45
C ILE A 82 6.68 -3.84 -14.25
N ARG A 83 7.69 -3.55 -15.06
CA ARG A 83 7.71 -2.39 -15.95
C ARG A 83 8.11 -2.82 -17.34
N ASN A 84 7.24 -2.62 -18.32
CA ASN A 84 7.47 -3.00 -19.72
C ASN A 84 8.01 -4.44 -19.85
N GLY A 85 7.40 -5.37 -19.10
CA GLY A 85 7.79 -6.79 -19.06
C GLY A 85 9.07 -7.12 -18.28
N SER A 86 9.79 -6.14 -17.72
CA SER A 86 10.94 -6.39 -16.83
C SER A 86 10.51 -6.28 -15.37
N ALA A 87 10.90 -7.23 -14.53
CA ALA A 87 10.57 -7.19 -13.10
C ALA A 87 11.75 -6.80 -12.21
N THR A 88 11.39 -6.17 -11.10
CA THR A 88 12.25 -6.01 -9.93
C THR A 88 11.54 -6.58 -8.71
N GLN A 89 12.30 -7.15 -7.77
CA GLN A 89 11.78 -7.70 -6.52
C GLN A 89 12.52 -7.10 -5.33
N ARG A 90 11.80 -6.88 -4.23
CA ARG A 90 12.36 -6.47 -2.94
C ARG A 90 11.78 -7.34 -1.84
N ALA A 91 12.65 -7.91 -1.02
CA ALA A 91 12.28 -8.68 0.16
C ALA A 91 13.07 -8.14 1.35
N GLY A 92 12.41 -7.93 2.50
CA GLY A 92 13.06 -7.38 3.68
C GLY A 92 12.50 -7.95 4.97
N ILE A 93 13.36 -8.16 5.98
CA ILE A 93 12.98 -8.56 7.34
C ILE A 93 13.74 -7.67 8.33
N MET A 94 13.01 -7.02 9.23
CA MET A 94 13.56 -6.15 10.26
C MET A 94 12.92 -6.45 11.61
N SER A 95 13.72 -6.59 12.67
CA SER A 95 13.20 -6.64 14.03
C SER A 95 12.64 -5.28 14.45
N LEU A 96 11.45 -5.28 15.04
CA LEU A 96 10.83 -4.11 15.66
C LEU A 96 11.05 -4.07 17.18
N ASP A 97 11.51 -5.17 17.79
CA ASP A 97 11.84 -5.21 19.21
C ASP A 97 13.21 -4.60 19.51
N ASP A 98 14.13 -4.63 18.54
CA ASP A 98 15.47 -4.05 18.66
C ASP A 98 15.86 -3.36 17.35
N SER A 99 15.80 -2.03 17.38
CA SER A 99 16.14 -1.18 16.25
C SER A 99 17.64 -1.16 15.90
N SER A 100 18.50 -1.81 16.69
CA SER A 100 19.95 -1.93 16.44
C SER A 100 20.34 -3.18 15.64
N THR A 101 19.43 -4.15 15.50
CA THR A 101 19.65 -5.37 14.70
C THR A 101 19.84 -5.05 13.22
N LEU A 102 20.38 -5.96 12.39
CA LEU A 102 20.50 -5.71 10.96
C LEU A 102 19.11 -5.72 10.29
N PHE A 103 18.90 -4.79 9.34
CA PHE A 103 17.80 -4.91 8.38
C PHE A 103 18.26 -5.79 7.22
N ALA A 104 17.80 -7.04 7.18
CA ALA A 104 18.12 -7.94 6.09
C ALA A 104 17.27 -7.58 4.87
N THR A 105 17.91 -7.38 3.72
CA THR A 105 17.25 -6.99 2.47
C THR A 105 17.80 -7.74 1.27
N ASN A 106 16.93 -8.02 0.31
CA ASN A 106 17.28 -8.42 -1.05
C ASN A 106 16.60 -7.47 -2.02
N TYR A 107 17.34 -6.90 -2.97
CA TYR A 107 16.78 -6.10 -4.06
C TYR A 107 17.42 -6.49 -5.39
N GLN A 108 16.63 -7.09 -6.28
CA GLN A 108 17.14 -7.63 -7.53
C GLN A 108 16.37 -7.08 -8.72
N ASN A 109 17.12 -6.76 -9.79
CA ASN A 109 16.55 -6.67 -11.12
C ASN A 109 16.53 -8.07 -11.72
N VAL A 110 15.32 -8.57 -11.94
CA VAL A 110 15.06 -9.96 -12.33
C VAL A 110 15.02 -10.10 -13.87
N GLY A 111 14.99 -8.96 -14.59
CA GLY A 111 14.92 -8.92 -16.04
C GLY A 111 13.54 -9.28 -16.58
N ILE A 112 13.49 -9.79 -17.82
CA ILE A 112 12.24 -10.05 -18.53
C ILE A 112 11.46 -11.18 -17.85
N VAL A 113 10.26 -10.85 -17.38
CA VAL A 113 9.28 -11.80 -16.89
C VAL A 113 8.37 -12.17 -18.06
N ARG A 114 8.34 -13.46 -18.42
CA ARG A 114 7.58 -13.95 -19.58
C ARG A 114 6.08 -13.67 -19.39
N GLU A 115 5.40 -13.35 -20.48
CA GLU A 115 4.00 -12.88 -20.62
C GLU A 115 2.90 -13.69 -19.89
N ASN A 116 3.23 -14.80 -19.23
CA ASN A 116 2.28 -15.66 -18.51
C ASN A 116 2.39 -15.58 -16.98
N ASN A 117 3.32 -14.76 -16.47
CA ASN A 117 3.60 -14.63 -15.04
C ASN A 117 2.96 -13.33 -14.55
N GLY A 118 1.90 -13.45 -13.75
CA GLY A 118 1.07 -12.35 -13.27
C GLY A 118 -0.17 -12.03 -14.12
N THR A 119 -0.48 -12.84 -15.14
CA THR A 119 -1.53 -12.57 -16.16
C THR A 119 -2.49 -13.76 -16.40
N ARG A 120 -2.55 -14.72 -15.47
CA ARG A 120 -3.42 -15.90 -15.59
C ARG A 120 -4.36 -15.97 -14.40
N ASP A 121 -5.59 -16.39 -14.63
CA ASP A 121 -6.50 -16.81 -13.55
C ASP A 121 -6.17 -18.27 -13.20
N PRO A 122 -5.68 -18.56 -11.99
CA PRO A 122 -5.47 -17.67 -10.83
C PRO A 122 -4.12 -16.93 -10.84
N PHE A 123 -4.07 -15.66 -10.37
CA PHE A 123 -2.86 -14.82 -10.38
C PHE A 123 -1.66 -15.55 -9.78
N ASN A 124 -0.55 -15.54 -10.51
CA ASN A 124 0.73 -16.07 -10.04
C ASN A 124 1.89 -15.27 -10.64
N LEU A 125 2.57 -14.52 -9.78
CA LEU A 125 3.81 -13.84 -10.08
C LEU A 125 4.96 -14.55 -9.34
N THR A 126 5.65 -15.45 -10.02
CA THR A 126 6.83 -16.15 -9.49
C THR A 126 8.09 -15.69 -10.22
N MET A 127 9.04 -15.12 -9.50
CA MET A 127 10.27 -14.62 -10.10
C MET A 127 11.16 -15.77 -10.61
N PRO A 128 11.91 -15.60 -11.72
CA PRO A 128 12.91 -16.54 -12.19
C PRO A 128 13.72 -17.21 -11.07
N GLY A 129 13.75 -18.54 -11.11
CA GLY A 129 14.36 -19.37 -10.08
C GLY A 129 13.42 -19.82 -8.96
N GLY A 130 12.17 -19.32 -8.91
CA GLY A 130 11.14 -19.81 -7.98
C GLY A 130 11.43 -19.50 -6.51
N ARG A 131 12.30 -18.51 -6.25
CA ARG A 131 12.73 -18.13 -4.90
C ARG A 131 11.97 -16.95 -4.33
N PHE A 132 11.13 -16.29 -5.10
CA PHE A 132 10.30 -15.19 -4.63
C PHE A 132 9.03 -15.19 -5.46
N GLY A 133 7.88 -14.92 -4.83
CA GLY A 133 6.64 -14.82 -5.57
C GLY A 133 5.47 -14.34 -4.74
N LEU A 134 4.41 -14.00 -5.47
CA LEU A 134 3.10 -13.61 -4.99
C LEU A 134 2.08 -14.38 -5.82
N GLU A 135 1.21 -15.16 -5.18
CA GLU A 135 0.25 -16.00 -5.87
C GLU A 135 -1.08 -16.02 -5.14
N THR A 136 -2.18 -16.01 -5.89
CA THR A 136 -3.51 -16.28 -5.32
C THR A 136 -3.62 -17.75 -4.94
N MET A 137 -4.36 -18.04 -3.88
CA MET A 137 -4.56 -19.40 -3.37
C MET A 137 -5.93 -19.94 -3.81
N PRO A 138 -6.03 -20.68 -4.93
CA PRO A 138 -7.32 -20.91 -5.60
C PRO A 138 -8.25 -21.86 -4.82
N HIS A 139 -7.66 -22.86 -4.16
CA HIS A 139 -8.40 -23.79 -3.30
C HIS A 139 -8.97 -23.12 -2.04
N ARG A 140 -8.33 -22.05 -1.56
CA ARG A 140 -8.86 -21.22 -0.47
C ARG A 140 -9.82 -20.15 -0.98
N ALA A 141 -9.61 -19.62 -2.19
CA ALA A 141 -10.54 -18.69 -2.83
C ALA A 141 -11.93 -19.31 -3.02
N ALA A 142 -12.03 -20.58 -3.42
CA ALA A 142 -13.32 -21.27 -3.53
C ALA A 142 -14.03 -21.45 -2.17
N ALA A 143 -13.27 -21.72 -1.10
CA ALA A 143 -13.82 -21.84 0.25
C ALA A 143 -14.21 -20.48 0.84
N ALA A 144 -13.41 -19.43 0.60
CA ALA A 144 -13.72 -18.06 0.97
C ALA A 144 -14.97 -17.57 0.24
N ALA A 145 -15.08 -17.78 -1.07
CA ALA A 145 -16.26 -17.44 -1.85
C ALA A 145 -17.53 -18.16 -1.36
N ALA A 146 -17.41 -19.45 -0.97
CA ALA A 146 -18.53 -20.19 -0.39
C ALA A 146 -18.96 -19.65 0.98
N ALA A 147 -18.01 -19.26 1.84
CA ALA A 147 -18.30 -18.64 3.13
C ALA A 147 -18.89 -17.23 2.98
N ALA A 148 -18.45 -16.48 1.97
CA ALA A 148 -18.86 -15.10 1.71
C ALA A 148 -20.25 -15.01 1.04
N ALA A 149 -20.63 -16.05 0.28
CA ALA A 149 -21.99 -16.23 -0.24
C ALA A 149 -23.06 -16.32 0.86
N ASP A 150 -22.70 -16.80 2.05
CA ASP A 150 -23.58 -16.84 3.22
C ASP A 150 -23.63 -15.49 3.99
N SER A 151 -22.69 -14.56 3.72
CA SER A 151 -22.56 -13.27 4.45
C SER A 151 -22.80 -12.02 3.60
N SER A 152 -23.18 -12.14 2.33
CA SER A 152 -23.36 -11.02 1.37
C SER A 152 -22.12 -10.13 1.15
N SER A 153 -20.93 -10.63 1.53
CA SER A 153 -19.64 -10.00 1.24
C SER A 153 -18.95 -10.76 0.12
N GLU A 154 -18.32 -10.09 -0.82
CA GLU A 154 -17.39 -10.71 -1.75
C GLU A 154 -15.99 -10.73 -1.10
N ALA A 155 -15.40 -11.93 -1.03
CA ALA A 155 -14.07 -12.11 -0.46
C ALA A 155 -13.03 -11.97 -1.58
N LEU A 156 -12.10 -11.02 -1.44
CA LEU A 156 -10.92 -10.97 -2.29
C LEU A 156 -10.14 -12.29 -2.16
N PRO A 157 -9.61 -12.85 -3.26
CA PRO A 157 -8.93 -14.13 -3.21
C PRO A 157 -7.71 -14.03 -2.30
N PRO A 158 -7.55 -14.94 -1.32
CA PRO A 158 -6.41 -14.85 -0.42
C PRO A 158 -5.12 -15.13 -1.20
N MET A 159 -4.03 -14.51 -0.76
CA MET A 159 -2.74 -14.53 -1.43
C MET A 159 -1.69 -15.24 -0.59
N ARG A 160 -0.72 -15.88 -1.23
CA ARG A 160 0.53 -16.30 -0.62
C ARG A 160 1.67 -15.44 -1.17
N ILE A 161 2.44 -14.85 -0.27
CA ILE A 161 3.72 -14.20 -0.59
C ILE A 161 4.83 -15.06 -0.01
N PHE A 162 5.90 -15.27 -0.78
CA PHE A 162 7.03 -16.06 -0.31
C PHE A 162 8.35 -15.51 -0.80
N SER A 163 9.38 -15.77 0.00
CA SER A 163 10.78 -15.57 -0.33
C SER A 163 11.59 -16.71 0.26
N HIS A 164 12.44 -17.30 -0.56
CA HIS A 164 13.47 -18.27 -0.23
C HIS A 164 14.85 -17.68 -0.50
N LEU A 165 14.97 -16.35 -0.56
CA LEU A 165 16.24 -15.63 -0.73
C LEU A 165 16.98 -15.58 0.61
N PRO A 166 18.32 -15.66 0.63
CA PRO A 166 19.08 -15.72 1.88
C PRO A 166 18.77 -14.51 2.77
N GLU A 167 18.65 -14.75 4.07
CA GLU A 167 18.41 -13.73 5.12
C GLU A 167 17.03 -13.05 5.07
N THR A 168 16.23 -13.26 4.03
CA THR A 168 14.87 -12.72 3.90
C THR A 168 13.88 -13.82 3.58
N GLU A 169 13.94 -14.94 4.29
CA GLU A 169 13.09 -16.10 4.02
C GLU A 169 11.76 -15.99 4.77
N PHE A 170 10.65 -16.14 4.04
CA PHE A 170 9.30 -16.13 4.58
C PHE A 170 8.33 -16.87 3.66
N ASP A 171 7.24 -17.36 4.23
CA ASP A 171 6.10 -17.95 3.53
C ASP A 171 4.84 -17.53 4.28
N ILE A 172 4.11 -16.57 3.71
CA ILE A 172 3.03 -15.86 4.39
C ILE A 172 1.78 -15.91 3.51
N ASN A 173 0.70 -16.42 4.10
CA ASN A 173 -0.64 -16.33 3.56
C ASN A 173 -1.30 -15.04 4.07
N LEU A 174 -1.86 -14.27 3.15
CA LEU A 174 -2.63 -13.06 3.37
C LEU A 174 -4.10 -13.38 3.16
N GLU A 175 -4.85 -13.34 4.25
CA GLU A 175 -6.31 -13.37 4.19
C GLU A 175 -6.78 -11.91 4.13
N PHE A 176 -7.26 -11.47 2.96
CA PHE A 176 -7.67 -10.09 2.77
C PHE A 176 -8.98 -9.79 3.49
N GLU A 177 -9.01 -8.65 4.17
CA GLU A 177 -10.22 -8.13 4.80
C GLU A 177 -10.55 -6.76 4.23
N GLY A 178 -11.84 -6.55 3.99
CA GLY A 178 -12.36 -5.24 3.68
C GLY A 178 -12.38 -4.34 4.92
N PRO A 179 -12.50 -3.02 4.71
CA PRO A 179 -12.75 -2.38 3.43
C PRO A 179 -11.46 -1.95 2.71
N VAL A 180 -11.56 -1.93 1.38
CA VAL A 180 -10.52 -1.39 0.50
C VAL A 180 -10.44 0.13 0.67
N ILE A 181 -9.23 0.69 0.57
CA ILE A 181 -9.03 2.13 0.35
C ILE A 181 -8.88 2.37 -1.15
N LEU A 182 -9.77 3.19 -1.68
CA LEU A 182 -9.66 3.75 -3.01
C LEU A 182 -8.84 5.05 -2.92
N ASN A 183 -7.54 4.96 -3.21
CA ASN A 183 -6.63 6.11 -3.10
C ASN A 183 -7.08 7.28 -3.99
N ALA A 184 -6.95 8.50 -3.49
CA ALA A 184 -7.50 9.70 -4.13
C ALA A 184 -9.03 9.66 -4.36
N GLY A 185 -9.74 8.84 -3.58
CA GLY A 185 -11.20 8.78 -3.51
C GLY A 185 -11.80 7.80 -4.49
N LEU A 186 -11.36 7.84 -5.75
CA LEU A 186 -11.81 6.87 -6.75
C LEU A 186 -10.89 5.66 -6.84
N GLY A 187 -9.63 5.72 -6.39
CA GLY A 187 -8.60 4.73 -6.68
C GLY A 187 -7.79 5.08 -7.93
N SER A 188 -7.97 6.28 -8.47
CA SER A 188 -7.28 6.74 -9.68
C SER A 188 -7.00 8.25 -9.68
N TRP A 189 -5.86 8.64 -10.24
CA TRP A 189 -5.46 10.05 -10.38
C TRP A 189 -4.42 10.24 -11.49
N LEU A 190 -4.23 11.48 -11.93
CA LEU A 190 -3.22 11.83 -12.93
C LEU A 190 -1.83 11.84 -12.29
N TRP A 191 -0.90 11.11 -12.91
CA TRP A 191 0.41 10.78 -12.38
C TRP A 191 1.39 10.62 -13.54
N ALA A 192 2.43 11.46 -13.60
CA ALA A 192 3.53 11.34 -14.56
C ALA A 192 3.13 11.18 -16.05
N GLY A 193 2.05 11.82 -16.50
CA GLY A 193 1.62 11.79 -17.91
C GLY A 193 0.41 10.90 -18.19
N GLY A 194 -0.05 10.11 -17.22
CA GLY A 194 -1.19 9.23 -17.41
C GLY A 194 -2.01 8.97 -16.15
N ILE A 195 -3.09 8.21 -16.30
CA ILE A 195 -3.95 7.85 -15.16
C ILE A 195 -3.32 6.65 -14.46
N GLN A 196 -2.95 6.86 -13.21
CA GLN A 196 -2.50 5.83 -12.29
C GLN A 196 -3.70 5.31 -11.50
N HIS A 197 -3.68 4.02 -11.20
CA HIS A 197 -4.64 3.37 -10.34
C HIS A 197 -3.95 2.78 -9.11
N GLN A 198 -4.60 2.84 -7.95
CA GLN A 198 -4.15 2.15 -6.75
C GLN A 198 -5.32 1.85 -5.80
N ILE A 199 -5.32 0.62 -5.31
CA ILE A 199 -6.13 0.20 -4.18
C ILE A 199 -5.21 -0.23 -3.03
N SER A 200 -5.64 0.03 -1.80
CA SER A 200 -4.97 -0.46 -0.60
C SER A 200 -5.89 -1.37 0.20
N LEU A 201 -5.32 -2.43 0.74
CA LEU A 201 -5.93 -3.38 1.67
C LEU A 201 -5.13 -3.28 2.97
N PRO A 202 -5.47 -2.31 3.84
CA PRO A 202 -4.65 -2.00 5.00
C PRO A 202 -4.80 -3.03 6.13
N ALA A 203 -5.82 -3.89 6.10
CA ALA A 203 -6.20 -4.74 7.22
C ALA A 203 -6.13 -6.25 6.90
N ALA A 204 -5.28 -6.67 5.97
CA ALA A 204 -5.12 -8.08 5.66
C ALA A 204 -4.50 -8.84 6.84
N ARG A 205 -4.93 -10.07 7.10
CA ARG A 205 -4.40 -10.92 8.17
C ARG A 205 -3.31 -11.86 7.65
N PRO A 206 -2.04 -11.67 8.06
CA PRO A 206 -0.98 -12.60 7.70
C PRO A 206 -1.00 -13.85 8.59
N SER A 207 -0.64 -14.98 8.03
CA SER A 207 -0.36 -16.23 8.74
C SER A 207 0.74 -17.02 8.01
N GLY A 208 1.47 -17.88 8.71
CA GLY A 208 2.58 -18.62 8.12
C GLY A 208 3.87 -18.46 8.93
N THR A 209 4.99 -18.33 8.24
CA THR A 209 6.33 -18.38 8.86
C THR A 209 7.30 -17.36 8.29
N ILE A 210 8.25 -16.95 9.13
CA ILE A 210 9.45 -16.22 8.74
C ILE A 210 10.69 -16.96 9.27
N VAL A 211 11.85 -16.78 8.65
CA VAL A 211 13.12 -17.33 9.15
C VAL A 211 14.03 -16.19 9.58
N VAL A 212 14.47 -16.23 10.84
CA VAL A 212 15.41 -15.26 11.41
C VAL A 212 16.47 -16.03 12.18
N ASP A 213 17.75 -15.71 11.96
CA ASP A 213 18.88 -16.41 12.58
C ASP A 213 18.80 -17.94 12.43
N ASN A 214 18.48 -18.41 11.21
CA ASN A 214 18.24 -19.81 10.86
C ASN A 214 17.14 -20.52 11.68
N SER A 215 16.27 -19.75 12.35
CA SER A 215 15.16 -20.28 13.14
C SER A 215 13.84 -19.91 12.48
N THR A 216 12.99 -20.91 12.24
CA THR A 216 11.62 -20.69 11.74
C THR A 216 10.73 -20.20 12.88
N LEU A 217 10.12 -19.03 12.68
CA LEU A 217 9.18 -18.42 13.61
C LEU A 217 7.77 -18.46 13.00
N PHE A 218 6.79 -18.77 13.84
CA PHE A 218 5.38 -18.83 13.43
C PHE A 218 4.69 -17.50 13.72
N ILE A 219 3.90 -17.02 12.76
CA ILE A 219 3.15 -15.77 12.85
C ILE A 219 1.93 -15.96 13.75
N ASP A 220 1.76 -15.10 14.75
CA ASP A 220 0.52 -14.94 15.51
C ASP A 220 -0.42 -14.03 14.70
N SER A 221 -1.28 -14.65 13.90
CA SER A 221 -2.20 -13.95 12.99
C SER A 221 -3.15 -13.00 13.72
N SER A 222 -3.46 -13.27 15.01
CA SER A 222 -4.36 -12.43 15.80
C SER A 222 -3.74 -11.10 16.25
N LYS A 223 -2.42 -10.96 16.13
CA LYS A 223 -1.64 -9.79 16.54
C LYS A 223 -0.77 -9.25 15.41
N SER A 224 -1.07 -9.66 14.19
CA SER A 224 -0.32 -9.28 13.00
C SER A 224 -1.27 -8.66 11.98
N VAL A 225 -0.76 -7.74 11.19
CA VAL A 225 -1.53 -7.07 10.14
C VAL A 225 -0.65 -6.81 8.93
N THR A 226 -1.25 -6.78 7.76
CA THR A 226 -0.58 -6.48 6.50
C THR A 226 -1.26 -5.33 5.80
N TRP A 227 -0.44 -4.34 5.40
CA TRP A 227 -0.81 -3.36 4.40
C TRP A 227 -0.44 -3.90 3.04
N TYR A 228 -1.41 -4.04 2.15
CA TYR A 228 -1.16 -4.46 0.79
C TYR A 228 -1.64 -3.41 -0.20
N ASP A 229 -0.78 -3.02 -1.14
CA ASP A 229 -1.12 -2.13 -2.24
C ASP A 229 -1.02 -2.87 -3.58
N ARG A 230 -2.03 -2.63 -4.40
CA ARG A 230 -2.03 -2.95 -5.83
C ARG A 230 -2.08 -1.64 -6.59
N GLN A 231 -1.09 -1.42 -7.45
CA GLN A 231 -0.94 -0.19 -8.22
C GLN A 231 -0.63 -0.51 -9.69
N TRP A 232 -1.34 0.11 -10.65
CA TRP A 232 -1.14 -0.09 -12.09
C TRP A 232 -1.40 1.15 -12.92
N GLY A 233 -0.68 1.30 -14.03
CA GLY A 233 -0.84 2.44 -14.90
C GLY A 233 0.22 2.53 -15.99
N PRO A 234 0.23 3.63 -16.75
CA PRO A 234 1.13 3.79 -17.88
C PRO A 234 2.54 4.27 -17.48
N THR A 235 2.71 4.85 -16.29
CA THR A 235 3.92 5.63 -15.93
C THR A 235 4.20 5.66 -14.41
N MET A 236 5.35 6.18 -14.02
CA MET A 236 5.76 6.47 -12.63
C MET A 236 6.49 7.82 -12.64
N PRO A 237 6.44 8.64 -11.58
CA PRO A 237 7.18 9.89 -11.53
C PRO A 237 8.67 9.56 -11.36
N ASP A 238 9.55 10.55 -11.50
CA ASP A 238 10.98 10.35 -11.27
C ASP A 238 11.34 10.31 -9.78
N HIS A 239 10.50 10.88 -8.93
CA HIS A 239 10.66 10.86 -7.48
C HIS A 239 9.31 11.00 -6.79
N PHE A 240 9.19 10.38 -5.62
CA PHE A 240 7.99 10.46 -4.78
C PHE A 240 8.32 10.06 -3.34
N THR A 241 7.42 10.44 -2.44
CA THR A 241 7.30 9.87 -1.10
C THR A 241 5.89 9.35 -0.90
N TRP A 242 5.77 8.15 -0.37
CA TRP A 242 4.51 7.53 0.00
C TRP A 242 4.54 7.06 1.45
N PHE A 243 3.40 7.14 2.14
CA PHE A 243 3.21 6.55 3.45
C PHE A 243 1.93 5.70 3.49
N GLY A 244 2.03 4.51 4.09
CA GLY A 244 0.89 3.70 4.52
C GLY A 244 0.91 3.55 6.04
N LEU A 245 -0.07 4.13 6.73
CA LEU A 245 -0.02 4.39 8.17
C LEU A 245 -1.22 3.79 8.91
N TYR A 246 -0.94 3.24 10.08
CA TYR A 246 -1.88 2.80 11.11
C TYR A 246 -1.85 3.78 12.27
N LEU A 247 -2.86 4.63 12.37
CA LEU A 247 -2.88 5.76 13.30
C LEU A 247 -4.07 5.68 14.25
N THR A 248 -3.90 6.28 15.41
CA THR A 248 -4.94 6.50 16.41
C THR A 248 -4.94 7.97 16.79
N ALA A 249 -6.09 8.62 16.65
CA ALA A 249 -6.31 9.99 17.10
C ALA A 249 -6.42 10.07 18.64
N GLU A 250 -6.36 11.27 19.21
CA GLU A 250 -6.45 11.48 20.67
C GLU A 250 -7.76 10.94 21.27
N ASP A 251 -8.86 10.97 20.52
CA ASP A 251 -10.17 10.45 20.95
C ASP A 251 -10.29 8.92 20.84
N GLY A 252 -9.22 8.24 20.43
CA GLY A 252 -9.17 6.78 20.26
C GLY A 252 -9.62 6.28 18.89
N THR A 253 -9.98 7.18 17.96
CA THR A 253 -10.37 6.78 16.61
C THR A 253 -9.17 6.20 15.85
N GLU A 254 -9.27 4.93 15.46
CA GLU A 254 -8.30 4.26 14.59
C GLU A 254 -8.50 4.69 13.13
N SER A 255 -7.41 4.84 12.40
CA SER A 255 -7.43 5.31 11.01
C SER A 255 -6.32 4.66 10.21
N TYR A 256 -6.68 4.20 9.01
CA TYR A 256 -5.71 3.87 7.97
C TYR A 256 -5.50 5.11 7.09
N ILE A 257 -4.25 5.52 6.91
CA ILE A 257 -3.94 6.71 6.11
C ILE A 257 -2.91 6.37 5.05
N SER A 258 -3.25 6.62 3.78
CA SER A 258 -2.32 6.59 2.65
C SER A 258 -1.99 8.02 2.24
N ILE A 259 -0.72 8.40 2.28
CA ILE A 259 -0.26 9.75 1.92
C ILE A 259 0.68 9.65 0.72
N TRP A 260 0.41 10.43 -0.31
CA TRP A 260 1.30 10.59 -1.45
C TRP A 260 1.82 12.01 -1.53
N ASN A 261 3.11 12.15 -1.84
CA ASN A 261 3.73 13.39 -2.28
C ASN A 261 4.69 13.12 -3.44
N TRP A 262 4.58 13.90 -4.51
CA TRP A 262 5.46 13.80 -5.67
C TRP A 262 5.46 15.11 -6.43
N GLU A 263 6.44 15.29 -7.31
CA GLU A 263 6.49 16.39 -8.26
C GLU A 263 6.67 15.82 -9.66
N ASP A 264 5.86 16.33 -10.59
CA ASP A 264 5.95 16.01 -12.01
C ASP A 264 5.64 17.27 -12.84
N ASP A 265 5.87 17.18 -14.15
CA ASP A 265 5.66 18.30 -15.08
C ASP A 265 4.19 18.72 -15.20
N ILE A 266 3.26 17.95 -14.63
CA ILE A 266 1.83 18.23 -14.67
C ILE A 266 1.48 19.08 -13.46
N ASN A 267 1.61 20.40 -13.52
CA ASN A 267 1.27 21.31 -12.41
C ASN A 267 2.14 21.16 -11.13
N GLY A 268 3.34 20.61 -11.23
CA GLY A 268 4.35 20.64 -10.17
C GLY A 268 4.05 19.73 -8.97
N ASN A 269 4.40 20.19 -7.76
CA ASN A 269 4.24 19.43 -6.53
C ASN A 269 2.76 19.10 -6.22
N LYS A 270 2.49 17.83 -5.96
CA LYS A 270 1.18 17.28 -5.64
C LYS A 270 1.26 16.49 -4.35
N SER A 271 0.17 16.55 -3.59
CA SER A 271 0.04 15.72 -2.40
C SER A 271 -1.41 15.55 -1.98
N PHE A 272 -1.70 14.38 -1.44
CA PHE A 272 -2.98 14.07 -0.83
C PHE A 272 -2.81 13.00 0.25
N ALA A 273 -3.76 12.98 1.18
CA ALA A 273 -3.99 11.90 2.12
C ALA A 273 -5.37 11.29 1.85
N THR A 274 -5.44 9.97 1.75
CA THR A 274 -6.69 9.22 1.80
C THR A 274 -6.81 8.59 3.18
N ILE A 275 -7.85 8.94 3.91
CA ILE A 275 -8.06 8.57 5.32
C ILE A 275 -9.29 7.69 5.40
N GLN A 276 -9.15 6.51 6.00
CA GLN A 276 -10.26 5.63 6.33
C GLN A 276 -10.29 5.43 7.84
N ASN A 277 -11.17 6.16 8.52
CA ASN A 277 -11.42 6.09 9.96
C ASN A 277 -12.73 5.34 10.30
N GLN A 278 -13.52 5.03 9.27
CA GLN A 278 -14.69 4.16 9.36
C GLN A 278 -14.67 3.19 8.18
N ALA A 279 -15.02 1.94 8.44
CA ALA A 279 -15.07 0.89 7.44
C ALA A 279 -15.88 1.32 6.19
N GLY A 280 -15.21 1.42 5.04
CA GLY A 280 -15.81 1.69 3.73
C GLY A 280 -16.03 3.18 3.44
N ILE A 281 -15.69 4.07 4.37
CA ILE A 281 -15.81 5.52 4.19
C ILE A 281 -14.40 6.11 4.18
N SER A 282 -14.00 6.66 3.04
CA SER A 282 -12.72 7.33 2.88
C SER A 282 -12.90 8.83 2.66
N THR A 283 -12.07 9.63 3.32
CA THR A 283 -11.96 11.07 3.10
C THR A 283 -10.64 11.36 2.38
N VAL A 284 -10.67 12.24 1.37
CA VAL A 284 -9.46 12.68 0.67
C VAL A 284 -9.19 14.12 1.02
N LEU A 285 -8.00 14.40 1.56
CA LEU A 285 -7.56 15.75 1.90
C LEU A 285 -6.27 16.07 1.15
N PRO A 286 -6.16 17.24 0.51
CA PRO A 286 -4.86 17.76 0.12
C PRO A 286 -4.00 18.02 1.35
N LEU A 287 -2.68 18.04 1.18
CA LEU A 287 -1.78 18.50 2.23
C LEU A 287 -1.60 20.01 2.11
N SER A 288 -1.71 20.72 3.23
CA SER A 288 -1.35 22.13 3.32
C SER A 288 0.16 22.31 3.48
N SER A 289 0.85 21.29 4.01
CA SER A 289 2.31 21.26 4.12
C SER A 289 2.87 19.84 4.06
N PHE A 290 4.01 19.69 3.38
CA PHE A 290 4.83 18.48 3.37
C PHE A 290 6.30 18.88 3.45
N GLN A 291 6.91 18.70 4.63
CA GLN A 291 8.25 19.21 4.91
C GLN A 291 9.21 18.07 5.29
N PRO A 292 9.98 17.53 4.34
CA PRO A 292 11.08 16.64 4.66
C PRO A 292 12.16 17.39 5.47
N SER A 293 12.67 16.75 6.53
CA SER A 293 13.73 17.31 7.36
C SER A 293 15.02 17.50 6.56
N LYS A 294 15.64 18.68 6.68
CA LYS A 294 16.96 18.97 6.10
C LYS A 294 18.12 18.57 7.02
N LYS A 295 17.83 18.09 8.23
CA LYS A 295 18.83 17.77 9.27
C LYS A 295 18.86 16.27 9.56
N ASP A 296 17.69 15.64 9.61
CA ASP A 296 17.55 14.21 9.86
C ASP A 296 17.61 13.46 8.53
N LEU A 297 18.83 13.33 8.01
CA LEU A 297 19.11 12.65 6.75
C LEU A 297 19.83 11.33 6.98
N PHE A 298 19.40 10.29 6.29
CA PHE A 298 20.20 9.09 6.07
C PHE A 298 21.03 9.26 4.81
N HIS A 299 22.36 9.15 4.93
CA HIS A 299 23.27 9.13 3.80
C HIS A 299 23.69 7.69 3.51
N SER A 300 23.24 7.17 2.38
CA SER A 300 23.65 5.85 1.94
C SER A 300 25.12 5.83 1.54
N LYS A 301 25.86 4.88 2.11
CA LYS A 301 27.24 4.60 1.68
C LYS A 301 27.30 3.80 0.37
N VAL A 302 26.19 3.17 -0.03
CA VAL A 302 26.16 2.25 -1.17
C VAL A 302 25.65 2.97 -2.42
N SER A 303 24.47 3.59 -2.36
CA SER A 303 23.91 4.36 -3.48
C SER A 303 24.51 5.76 -3.60
N GLY A 304 24.96 6.33 -2.47
CA GLY A 304 25.36 7.73 -2.37
C GLY A 304 24.19 8.70 -2.19
N GLN A 305 22.95 8.19 -2.14
CA GLN A 305 21.75 9.00 -1.98
C GLN A 305 21.57 9.50 -0.54
N ALA A 306 20.84 10.60 -0.40
CA ALA A 306 20.42 11.15 0.88
C ALA A 306 18.90 11.10 1.00
N TYR A 307 18.40 10.52 2.08
CA TYR A 307 16.98 10.35 2.34
C TYR A 307 16.57 11.14 3.57
N ALA A 308 15.51 11.95 3.47
CA ALA A 308 14.89 12.52 4.64
C ALA A 308 14.17 11.41 5.40
N VAL A 309 14.59 11.14 6.64
CA VAL A 309 14.00 10.07 7.48
C VAL A 309 13.05 10.63 8.55
N HIS A 310 12.64 11.87 8.34
CA HIS A 310 11.74 12.64 9.20
C HIS A 310 10.95 13.63 8.32
N HIS A 311 9.64 13.67 8.51
CA HIS A 311 8.72 14.54 7.78
C HIS A 311 7.72 15.19 8.74
N ASP A 312 7.56 16.51 8.62
CA ASP A 312 6.46 17.25 9.23
C ASP A 312 5.37 17.45 8.16
N ILE A 313 4.17 16.97 8.44
CA ILE A 313 3.05 16.92 7.49
C ILE A 313 1.86 17.63 8.11
N THR A 314 1.22 18.52 7.35
CA THR A 314 -0.04 19.18 7.74
C THR A 314 -1.10 18.93 6.69
N LEU A 315 -2.25 18.41 7.10
CA LEU A 315 -3.41 18.21 6.25
C LEU A 315 -4.18 19.52 6.06
N MET A 316 -5.06 19.59 5.06
CA MET A 316 -5.84 20.79 4.79
C MET A 316 -6.82 21.17 5.91
N ASP A 317 -7.25 20.21 6.73
CA ASP A 317 -8.11 20.46 7.90
C ASP A 317 -7.33 20.97 9.13
N GLY A 318 -6.00 21.10 9.03
CA GLY A 318 -5.12 21.54 10.09
C GLY A 318 -4.46 20.41 10.89
N SER A 319 -4.85 19.15 10.67
CA SER A 319 -4.26 18.01 11.37
C SER A 319 -2.77 17.89 11.07
N HIS A 320 -1.97 17.60 12.10
CA HIS A 320 -0.52 17.57 12.04
C HIS A 320 0.06 16.19 12.38
N LEU A 321 0.94 15.71 11.51
CA LEU A 321 1.66 14.44 11.65
C LEU A 321 3.16 14.67 11.59
N VAL A 322 3.88 14.14 12.57
CA VAL A 322 5.34 14.03 12.58
C VAL A 322 5.69 12.57 12.34
N VAL A 323 6.21 12.28 11.15
CA VAL A 323 6.56 10.93 10.72
C VAL A 323 8.07 10.76 10.77
N LYS A 324 8.57 9.83 11.59
CA LYS A 324 10.00 9.65 11.81
C LYS A 324 10.40 8.17 11.79
N SER A 325 11.48 7.90 11.08
CA SER A 325 12.11 6.58 11.11
C SER A 325 12.84 6.37 12.45
N PRO A 326 12.62 5.25 13.16
CA PRO A 326 13.38 4.95 14.37
C PRO A 326 14.83 4.55 14.09
N ARG A 327 15.15 4.18 12.84
CA ARG A 327 16.51 3.91 12.38
C ARG A 327 16.72 4.37 10.93
N PRO A 328 17.88 4.95 10.60
CA PRO A 328 18.05 5.58 9.29
C PRO A 328 18.39 4.59 8.16
N ASP A 329 18.94 3.42 8.46
CA ASP A 329 19.49 2.46 7.49
C ASP A 329 18.45 1.46 6.94
N GLN A 330 17.38 1.97 6.34
CA GLN A 330 16.28 1.17 5.75
C GLN A 330 16.21 1.25 4.22
N GLU A 331 17.36 1.40 3.58
CA GLU A 331 17.45 1.47 2.11
C GLU A 331 17.62 0.07 1.51
N PHE A 332 16.88 -0.16 0.42
CA PHE A 332 17.13 -1.24 -0.52
C PHE A 332 18.03 -0.73 -1.63
N VAL A 333 19.10 -1.44 -1.96
CA VAL A 333 19.95 -1.13 -3.13
C VAL A 333 20.00 -2.33 -4.06
N VAL A 334 19.73 -2.09 -5.35
CA VAL A 334 19.77 -3.17 -6.34
C VAL A 334 21.14 -3.85 -6.34
N ASP A 335 21.15 -5.18 -6.34
CA ASP A 335 22.37 -5.99 -6.36
C ASP A 335 23.34 -5.52 -7.45
N ASN A 336 24.60 -5.29 -7.06
CA ASN A 336 25.67 -4.83 -7.93
C ASN A 336 25.39 -3.47 -8.63
N SER A 337 24.59 -2.61 -8.02
CA SER A 337 24.22 -1.29 -8.54
C SER A 337 24.34 -0.19 -7.47
N ARG A 338 24.02 1.05 -7.86
CA ARG A 338 23.82 2.21 -6.96
C ARG A 338 22.37 2.71 -6.94
N ILE A 339 21.46 1.98 -7.57
CA ILE A 339 20.03 2.32 -7.59
C ILE A 339 19.47 1.98 -6.22
N GLY A 340 19.24 3.03 -5.42
CA GLY A 340 18.70 2.94 -4.06
C GLY A 340 17.22 3.32 -4.00
N PHE A 341 16.48 2.64 -3.13
CA PHE A 341 15.09 2.91 -2.83
C PHE A 341 14.90 2.79 -1.31
N TYR A 342 14.45 3.86 -0.65
CA TYR A 342 14.20 3.79 0.78
C TYR A 342 12.81 3.22 1.01
N SER A 343 12.71 2.15 1.79
CA SER A 343 11.43 1.52 2.12
C SER A 343 11.55 1.02 3.55
N GLY A 344 10.89 1.69 4.49
CA GLY A 344 11.17 1.44 5.90
C GLY A 344 10.04 1.78 6.86
N TYR A 345 10.12 1.18 8.04
CA TYR A 345 9.25 1.43 9.17
C TYR A 345 9.40 2.86 9.68
N VAL A 346 8.27 3.47 10.03
CA VAL A 346 8.18 4.79 10.64
C VAL A 346 7.24 4.78 11.85
N LYS A 347 7.50 5.70 12.78
CA LYS A 347 6.61 6.03 13.88
C LYS A 347 5.98 7.40 13.61
N VAL A 348 4.76 7.57 14.08
CA VAL A 348 3.99 8.80 13.91
C VAL A 348 3.60 9.38 15.27
N SER A 349 3.70 10.70 15.37
CA SER A 349 3.26 11.50 16.52
C SER A 349 2.63 12.81 16.04
N GLY A 350 2.04 13.60 16.94
CA GLY A 350 1.27 14.81 16.60
C GLY A 350 -0.17 14.64 17.05
N ASP A 351 -1.12 15.05 16.21
CA ASP A 351 -2.56 14.87 16.46
C ASP A 351 -2.97 13.39 16.35
N TYR A 352 -2.12 12.60 15.70
CA TYR A 352 -2.19 11.15 15.61
C TYR A 352 -0.96 10.52 16.23
N THR A 353 -1.12 9.33 16.80
CA THR A 353 -0.02 8.45 17.18
C THR A 353 -0.12 7.13 16.44
N GLY A 354 1.00 6.49 16.16
CA GLY A 354 0.97 5.20 15.49
C GLY A 354 2.25 4.87 14.77
N HIS A 355 2.10 4.08 13.72
CA HIS A 355 3.22 3.57 12.95
C HIS A 355 2.82 3.31 11.51
N GLY A 356 3.80 2.99 10.68
CA GLY A 356 3.55 2.64 9.30
C GLY A 356 4.83 2.43 8.54
N MET A 357 4.72 2.56 7.23
CA MET A 357 5.82 2.42 6.30
C MET A 357 5.97 3.71 5.49
N VAL A 358 7.19 4.01 5.08
CA VAL A 358 7.50 5.03 4.08
C VAL A 358 8.23 4.41 2.91
N ASP A 359 7.85 4.80 1.70
CA ASP A 359 8.61 4.58 0.48
C ASP A 359 9.11 5.93 -0.04
N ILE A 360 10.41 6.04 -0.31
CA ILE A 360 11.02 7.24 -0.89
C ILE A 360 11.82 6.83 -2.12
N MET A 361 11.35 7.28 -3.27
CA MET A 361 12.14 7.28 -4.49
C MET A 361 12.84 8.63 -4.60
N PRO A 362 14.19 8.68 -4.46
CA PRO A 362 14.91 9.93 -4.48
C PRO A 362 14.98 10.48 -5.91
N PRO A 363 15.21 11.79 -6.09
CA PRO A 363 15.57 12.33 -7.39
C PRO A 363 16.81 11.62 -7.95
N MET A 364 16.77 11.24 -9.24
CA MET A 364 17.90 10.58 -9.92
C MET A 364 19.07 11.52 -10.21
#